data_AF-G7WKZ0-F1
#
_entry.id   AF-G7WKZ0-F1
#
_cell.length_a   1.000
_cell.length_b   1.000
_cell.length_c   1.000
_cell.angle_alpha   90.00
_cell.angle_beta   90.00
_cell.angle_gamma   90.00
#
_symmetry.space_group_name_H-M   'P 1'
#
loop_
_entity.id
_entity.type
_entity.pdbx_description
1 polymer ?
#
loop_
_entity_poly.entity_id
_entity_poly.type
_entity_poly.pdbx_seq_one_letter_code
_entity_poly.pdbx_strand_id
1 'polypeptide(L)'
;MTKLREDDDLRDEEQTGFIKPTDMTLRPVGLIKNRIDELSLVAGGAGLEMRGELDATMEQVREVRQAISEIVIDETLTGILDGIEEYSHLVVLYWAHKVPEEGRSLVKVHPMGRKDIPEVGIFSTCSPARPNPVLTTVVRLCGLRGNVLEVAGLDAVDGSPVVDIKPYVKDSYPKDGVTVPDWMERLQNEVRGRGRRDG
;
A
#
# COMPACT_ATOMS: atom_id res chain seq x y z
N MET A 1 31.29 -25.42 46.64
CA MET A 1 31.83 -26.33 45.60
C MET A 1 30.87 -27.49 45.47
N THR A 2 30.32 -27.93 44.35
CA THR A 2 30.37 -27.52 42.94
C THR A 2 29.24 -28.32 42.26
N LYS A 3 28.25 -27.60 41.73
CA LYS A 3 27.57 -27.75 40.42
C LYS A 3 27.35 -29.14 39.77
N LEU A 4 26.15 -29.26 39.16
CA LEU A 4 25.85 -29.77 37.80
C LEU A 4 25.78 -31.31 37.66
N ARG A 5 24.77 -31.97 37.06
CA ARG A 5 23.96 -31.82 35.81
C ARG A 5 23.01 -33.04 35.74
N GLU A 6 21.98 -33.18 34.90
CA GLU A 6 21.28 -32.43 33.86
C GLU A 6 20.03 -33.33 33.66
N ASP A 7 18.83 -32.81 33.88
CA ASP A 7 17.63 -33.52 33.45
C ASP A 7 17.58 -33.50 31.93
N ASP A 8 17.51 -34.71 31.37
CA ASP A 8 17.10 -35.04 30.01
C ASP A 8 15.82 -34.27 29.65
N ASP A 9 15.91 -33.28 28.76
CA ASP A 9 14.78 -32.82 27.92
C ASP A 9 15.23 -31.81 26.85
N LEU A 10 16.24 -32.18 26.05
CA LEU A 10 16.65 -31.38 24.89
C LEU A 10 16.71 -32.23 23.61
N ARG A 11 15.54 -32.67 23.14
CA ARG A 11 15.23 -33.16 21.79
C ARG A 11 13.73 -32.95 21.58
N ASP A 12 13.17 -32.26 20.60
CA ASP A 12 13.63 -31.68 19.34
C ASP A 12 12.58 -30.61 18.98
N GLU A 13 12.93 -29.32 18.93
CA GLU A 13 12.04 -28.28 18.38
C GLU A 13 12.66 -27.65 17.12
N GLU A 14 12.16 -28.15 15.98
CA GLU A 14 11.84 -27.44 14.74
C GLU A 14 12.88 -26.51 14.09
N GLN A 15 13.55 -27.10 13.11
CA GLN A 15 14.44 -26.46 12.14
C GLN A 15 13.69 -25.62 11.08
N THR A 16 12.99 -24.56 11.48
CA THR A 16 12.77 -23.33 10.65
C THR A 16 12.76 -22.02 11.44
N GLY A 17 12.66 -22.06 12.78
CA GLY A 17 12.93 -20.91 13.66
C GLY A 17 11.96 -19.72 13.59
N PHE A 18 10.91 -19.74 12.75
CA PHE A 18 9.85 -18.72 12.75
C PHE A 18 8.61 -19.25 13.45
N ILE A 19 8.43 -18.87 14.72
CA ILE A 19 7.19 -19.09 15.49
C ILE A 19 6.70 -17.74 16.01
N LYS A 20 5.60 -17.23 15.41
CA LYS A 20 4.83 -16.04 15.84
C LYS A 20 3.70 -15.79 14.83
N PRO A 21 2.50 -15.30 15.17
CA PRO A 21 1.78 -15.09 16.45
C PRO A 21 0.55 -16.04 16.61
N THR A 22 -0.19 -15.96 17.74
CA THR A 22 -1.42 -16.79 17.97
C THR A 22 -2.71 -16.23 17.37
N ASP A 23 -2.77 -14.93 17.06
CA ASP A 23 -3.80 -14.33 16.21
C ASP A 23 -3.39 -12.94 15.72
N MET A 24 -3.88 -12.58 14.52
CA MET A 24 -3.86 -11.23 13.98
C MET A 24 -5.03 -11.12 13.01
N THR A 25 -6.05 -10.34 13.39
CA THR A 25 -7.23 -10.10 12.56
C THR A 25 -7.38 -8.62 12.30
N LEU A 26 -7.31 -8.22 11.03
CA LEU A 26 -7.66 -6.86 10.63
C LEU A 26 -9.17 -6.77 10.43
N ARG A 27 -9.77 -5.71 10.99
CA ARG A 27 -11.17 -5.37 10.76
C ARG A 27 -11.21 -4.09 9.94
N PRO A 28 -11.93 -4.06 8.82
CA PRO A 28 -12.04 -2.83 8.05
C PRO A 28 -12.79 -1.77 8.85
N VAL A 29 -12.31 -0.53 8.80
CA VAL A 29 -12.97 0.63 9.43
C VAL A 29 -13.89 1.38 8.45
N GLY A 30 -13.84 1.00 7.18
CA GLY A 30 -14.63 1.61 6.11
C GLY A 30 -14.35 0.95 4.77
N LEU A 31 -14.99 1.49 3.73
CA LEU A 31 -14.85 1.06 2.34
C LEU A 31 -14.51 2.25 1.45
N ILE A 32 -13.69 1.97 0.44
CA ILE A 32 -13.39 2.93 -0.63
C ILE A 32 -14.49 2.83 -1.69
N LYS A 33 -14.99 4.00 -2.10
CA LYS A 33 -15.91 4.21 -3.22
C LYS A 33 -15.14 4.95 -4.32
N ASN A 34 -14.88 4.28 -5.43
CA ASN A 34 -14.05 4.82 -6.51
C ASN A 34 -14.60 4.42 -7.89
N ARG A 35 -14.12 5.07 -8.95
CA ARG A 35 -14.42 4.69 -10.35
C ARG A 35 -13.44 3.66 -10.92
N ILE A 36 -12.45 3.27 -10.14
CA ILE A 36 -11.41 2.34 -10.55
C ILE A 36 -11.89 0.93 -10.21
N ASP A 37 -12.32 0.16 -11.19
CA ASP A 37 -12.81 -1.19 -10.95
C ASP A 37 -11.72 -2.26 -11.06
N GLU A 38 -10.59 -1.96 -11.68
CA GLU A 38 -9.52 -2.93 -11.94
C GLU A 38 -8.13 -2.41 -11.57
N LEU A 39 -7.25 -3.32 -11.16
CA LEU A 39 -5.85 -3.01 -10.89
C LEU A 39 -5.09 -2.85 -12.21
N SER A 40 -4.35 -1.74 -12.33
CA SER A 40 -3.38 -1.55 -13.41
C SER A 40 -2.16 -2.47 -13.30
N LEU A 41 -1.88 -2.98 -12.10
CA LEU A 41 -0.85 -3.99 -11.85
C LEU A 41 -1.51 -5.30 -11.40
N VAL A 42 -1.30 -6.35 -12.19
CA VAL A 42 -1.84 -7.68 -11.93
C VAL A 42 -0.72 -8.54 -11.37
N ALA A 43 -0.93 -9.02 -10.14
CA ALA A 43 -0.06 -10.00 -9.52
C ALA A 43 -0.65 -11.40 -9.72
N GLY A 44 0.16 -12.35 -10.16
CA GLY A 44 -0.24 -13.75 -10.29
C GLY A 44 0.95 -14.69 -10.29
N GLY A 45 0.72 -15.98 -10.59
CA GLY A 45 1.76 -17.01 -10.55
C GLY A 45 2.94 -16.77 -11.52
N ALA A 46 2.75 -15.95 -12.55
CA ALA A 46 3.80 -15.57 -13.51
C ALA A 46 4.62 -14.32 -13.07
N GLY A 47 4.27 -13.69 -11.95
CA GLY A 47 4.90 -12.47 -11.46
C GLY A 47 3.95 -11.28 -11.42
N LEU A 48 4.52 -10.08 -11.40
CA LEU A 48 3.80 -8.80 -11.45
C LEU A 48 3.86 -8.24 -12.87
N GLU A 49 2.71 -7.97 -13.46
CA GLU A 49 2.60 -7.43 -14.82
C GLU A 49 1.71 -6.18 -14.83
N MET A 50 2.00 -5.28 -15.77
CA MET A 50 1.14 -4.13 -16.02
C MET A 50 0.05 -4.52 -17.00
N ARG A 51 -1.20 -4.18 -16.68
CA ARG A 51 -2.34 -4.37 -17.57
C ARG A 51 -2.38 -3.22 -18.57
N GLY A 52 -2.32 -3.56 -19.85
CA GLY A 52 -2.37 -2.58 -20.95
C GLY A 52 -1.02 -1.98 -21.29
N GLU A 53 -1.03 -1.03 -22.23
CA GLU A 53 0.17 -0.30 -22.64
C GLU A 53 0.60 0.72 -21.58
N LEU A 54 1.91 0.86 -21.37
CA LEU A 54 2.50 1.73 -20.35
C LEU A 54 1.95 3.17 -20.39
N ASP A 55 1.75 3.71 -21.60
CA ASP A 55 1.28 5.07 -21.79
C ASP A 55 -0.18 5.24 -21.32
N ALA A 56 -1.06 4.28 -21.66
CA ALA A 56 -2.45 4.25 -21.22
C ALA A 56 -2.57 4.05 -19.70
N THR A 57 -1.75 3.16 -19.12
CA THR A 57 -1.70 2.98 -17.66
C THR A 57 -1.24 4.26 -16.95
N MET A 58 -0.28 4.98 -17.52
CA MET A 58 0.20 6.24 -16.94
C MET A 58 -0.80 7.38 -17.04
N GLU A 59 -1.59 7.44 -18.12
CA GLU A 59 -2.68 8.40 -18.26
C GLU A 59 -3.77 8.14 -17.22
N GLN A 60 -4.17 6.88 -17.05
CA GLN A 60 -5.09 6.45 -15.99
C GLN A 60 -4.57 6.83 -14.60
N VAL A 61 -3.28 6.63 -14.31
CA VAL A 61 -2.66 7.06 -13.03
C VAL A 61 -2.79 8.58 -12.81
N ARG A 62 -2.75 9.41 -13.86
CA ARG A 62 -2.94 10.85 -13.71
C ARG A 62 -4.39 11.24 -13.47
N GLU A 63 -5.31 10.64 -14.21
CA GLU A 63 -6.74 10.88 -14.00
C GLU A 63 -7.13 10.52 -12.57
N VAL A 64 -6.68 9.37 -12.09
CA VAL A 64 -6.87 8.91 -10.71
C VAL A 64 -6.31 9.91 -9.69
N ARG A 65 -5.16 10.53 -9.98
CA ARG A 65 -4.59 11.55 -9.08
C ARG A 65 -5.44 12.81 -8.94
N GLN A 66 -6.25 13.11 -9.95
CA GLN A 66 -7.12 14.29 -9.97
C GLN A 66 -8.57 13.97 -9.62
N ALA A 67 -8.98 12.71 -9.74
CA ALA A 67 -10.31 12.25 -9.41
C ALA A 67 -10.59 12.37 -7.90
N ILE A 68 -11.85 12.69 -7.59
CA ILE A 68 -12.37 12.60 -6.23
C ILE A 68 -12.83 11.16 -6.00
N SER A 69 -12.32 10.57 -4.94
CA SER A 69 -12.79 9.30 -4.39
C SER A 69 -13.45 9.55 -3.03
N GLU A 70 -14.30 8.62 -2.62
CA GLU A 70 -14.94 8.66 -1.32
C GLU A 70 -14.39 7.53 -0.44
N ILE A 71 -14.15 7.84 0.83
CA ILE A 71 -13.89 6.85 1.87
C ILE A 71 -15.08 6.87 2.82
N VAL A 72 -15.86 5.81 2.83
CA VAL A 72 -17.06 5.66 3.66
C VAL A 72 -16.68 4.87 4.91
N ILE A 73 -16.64 5.56 6.05
CA ILE A 73 -16.32 4.97 7.36
C ILE A 73 -17.56 4.28 7.93
N ASP A 74 -17.36 3.21 8.70
CA ASP A 74 -18.46 2.56 9.43
C ASP A 74 -19.19 3.60 10.30
N GLU A 75 -20.52 3.70 10.15
CA GLU A 75 -21.34 4.67 10.87
C GLU A 75 -21.22 4.51 12.41
N THR A 76 -20.97 3.28 12.89
CA THR A 76 -20.78 2.98 14.30
C THR A 76 -19.46 3.52 14.87
N LEU A 77 -18.52 3.91 14.00
CA LEU A 77 -17.19 4.40 14.36
C LEU A 77 -17.03 5.90 14.13
N THR A 78 -18.06 6.64 13.72
CA THR A 78 -17.96 8.06 13.29
C THR A 78 -17.11 8.98 14.17
N GLY A 79 -17.11 8.80 15.49
CA GLY A 79 -16.28 9.58 16.42
C GLY A 79 -14.75 9.47 16.19
N ILE A 80 -14.27 8.47 15.44
CA ILE A 80 -12.85 8.38 15.05
C ILE A 80 -12.42 9.47 14.06
N LEU A 81 -13.37 10.22 13.49
CA LEU A 81 -13.12 11.30 12.51
C LEU A 81 -13.01 12.69 13.16
N ASP A 82 -13.26 12.82 14.47
CA ASP A 82 -13.19 14.10 15.15
C ASP A 82 -11.81 14.77 14.96
N GLY A 83 -11.80 16.03 14.48
CA GLY A 83 -10.58 16.81 14.22
C GLY A 83 -9.87 16.50 12.88
N ILE A 84 -10.35 15.57 12.07
CA ILE A 84 -9.67 15.17 10.83
C ILE A 84 -9.60 16.31 9.79
N GLU A 85 -10.59 17.21 9.77
CA GLU A 85 -10.65 18.36 8.84
C GLU A 85 -9.60 19.44 9.13
N GLU A 86 -8.93 19.39 10.28
CA GLU A 86 -7.79 20.26 10.58
C GLU A 86 -6.55 19.92 9.73
N TYR A 87 -6.54 18.74 9.08
CA TYR A 87 -5.46 18.28 8.22
C TYR A 87 -5.83 18.39 6.74
N SER A 88 -4.92 18.94 5.93
CA SER A 88 -5.09 19.01 4.48
C SER A 88 -4.83 17.68 3.76
N HIS A 89 -4.04 16.80 4.37
CA HIS A 89 -3.61 15.54 3.76
C HIS A 89 -3.62 14.41 4.79
N LEU A 90 -3.95 13.21 4.29
CA LEU A 90 -4.09 12.00 5.08
C LEU A 90 -3.22 10.90 4.46
N VAL A 91 -2.67 10.03 5.31
CA VAL A 91 -2.07 8.76 4.94
C VAL A 91 -3.14 7.69 5.12
N VAL A 92 -3.63 7.14 4.01
CA VAL A 92 -4.66 6.10 4.02
C VAL A 92 -3.99 4.75 3.88
N LEU A 93 -4.34 3.79 4.74
CA LEU A 93 -3.95 2.40 4.64
C LEU A 93 -5.17 1.59 4.21
N TYR A 94 -5.05 0.82 3.13
CA TYR A 94 -6.15 0.04 2.59
C TYR A 94 -5.67 -1.35 2.16
N TRP A 95 -6.61 -2.30 2.09
CA TRP A 95 -6.35 -3.67 1.70
C TRP A 95 -6.59 -3.85 0.20
N ALA A 96 -5.56 -4.26 -0.55
CA ALA A 96 -5.69 -4.56 -1.98
C ALA A 96 -6.40 -5.91 -2.17
N HIS A 97 -7.71 -5.91 -1.93
CA HIS A 97 -8.57 -7.09 -1.85
C HIS A 97 -8.63 -7.93 -3.13
N LYS A 98 -8.32 -7.35 -4.30
CA LYS A 98 -8.27 -8.06 -5.58
C LYS A 98 -6.93 -8.72 -5.90
N VAL A 99 -5.91 -8.57 -5.04
CA VAL A 99 -4.64 -9.30 -5.21
C VAL A 99 -4.87 -10.76 -4.81
N PRO A 100 -4.72 -11.72 -5.74
CA PRO A 100 -4.92 -13.13 -5.46
C PRO A 100 -3.78 -13.70 -4.61
N GLU A 101 -4.00 -14.86 -4.00
CA GLU A 101 -3.06 -15.47 -3.04
C GLU A 101 -1.69 -15.79 -3.68
N GLU A 102 -1.68 -16.22 -4.95
CA GLU A 102 -0.46 -16.47 -5.70
C GLU A 102 0.37 -15.20 -5.87
N GLY A 103 -0.31 -14.06 -6.05
CA GLY A 103 0.33 -12.75 -6.10
C GLY A 103 0.90 -12.32 -4.74
N ARG A 104 0.25 -12.69 -3.63
CA ARG A 104 0.75 -12.40 -2.26
C ARG A 104 1.97 -13.23 -1.89
N SER A 105 2.12 -14.39 -2.52
CA SER A 105 3.23 -15.33 -2.30
C SER A 105 4.52 -14.96 -3.03
N LEU A 106 4.49 -13.96 -3.92
CA LEU A 106 5.70 -13.47 -4.57
C LEU A 106 6.69 -12.93 -3.51
N VAL A 107 7.99 -13.15 -3.74
CA VAL A 107 9.07 -12.65 -2.87
C VAL A 107 9.93 -11.57 -3.54
N LYS A 108 9.93 -11.55 -4.88
CA LYS A 108 10.61 -10.57 -5.73
C LYS A 108 9.70 -10.16 -6.88
N VAL A 109 9.91 -8.95 -7.38
CA VAL A 109 9.23 -8.43 -8.57
C VAL A 109 10.16 -7.52 -9.35
N HIS A 110 9.90 -7.41 -10.65
CA HIS A 110 10.26 -6.21 -11.39
C HIS A 110 9.28 -5.08 -10.99
N PRO A 111 9.74 -3.93 -10.46
CA PRO A 111 8.86 -2.82 -10.10
C PRO A 111 7.94 -2.43 -11.26
N MET A 112 6.64 -2.33 -11.00
CA MET A 112 5.61 -2.08 -12.02
C MET A 112 5.59 -3.10 -13.19
N GLY A 113 6.16 -4.30 -13.02
CA GLY A 113 6.31 -5.31 -14.07
C GLY A 113 7.35 -4.98 -15.15
N ARG A 114 8.18 -3.95 -14.92
CA ARG A 114 9.14 -3.45 -15.92
C ARG A 114 10.45 -4.21 -15.94
N LYS A 115 10.65 -5.01 -16.99
CA LYS A 115 11.87 -5.83 -17.18
C LYS A 115 13.14 -5.00 -17.39
N ASP A 116 13.02 -3.70 -17.73
CA ASP A 116 14.14 -2.75 -17.80
C ASP A 116 14.58 -2.20 -16.43
N ILE A 117 13.92 -2.64 -15.35
CA ILE A 117 14.25 -2.32 -13.95
C ILE A 117 14.71 -3.61 -13.28
N PRO A 118 15.75 -3.57 -12.41
CA PRO A 118 16.20 -4.77 -11.71
C PRO A 118 15.07 -5.48 -10.95
N GLU A 119 15.08 -6.80 -10.99
CA GLU A 119 14.25 -7.59 -10.09
C GLU A 119 14.75 -7.44 -8.65
N VAL A 120 13.88 -7.00 -7.76
CA VAL A 120 14.22 -6.70 -6.36
C VAL A 120 13.23 -7.37 -5.40
N GLY A 121 13.62 -7.50 -4.13
CA GLY A 121 12.72 -7.99 -3.08
C GLY A 121 11.50 -7.10 -2.94
N ILE A 122 10.33 -7.68 -2.69
CA ILE A 122 9.06 -6.94 -2.66
C ILE A 122 9.05 -5.77 -1.67
N PHE A 123 9.74 -5.90 -0.53
CA PHE A 123 9.84 -4.83 0.47
C PHE A 123 10.73 -3.66 0.04
N SER A 124 11.48 -3.79 -1.06
CA SER A 124 12.14 -2.67 -1.72
C SER A 124 11.21 -1.90 -2.68
N THR A 125 9.93 -2.29 -2.76
CA THR A 125 8.94 -1.73 -3.69
C THR A 125 7.63 -1.38 -2.97
N CYS A 126 6.75 -0.64 -3.66
CA CYS A 126 5.36 -0.42 -3.24
C CYS A 126 4.37 -1.31 -4.01
N SER A 127 4.82 -2.49 -4.48
CA SER A 127 3.97 -3.42 -5.23
C SER A 127 2.72 -3.84 -4.44
N PRO A 128 1.56 -4.07 -5.09
CA PRO A 128 0.40 -4.73 -4.45
C PRO A 128 0.64 -6.21 -4.14
N ALA A 129 1.58 -6.86 -4.84
CA ALA A 129 1.98 -8.25 -4.63
C ALA A 129 2.84 -8.37 -3.35
N ARG A 130 2.21 -8.43 -2.18
CA ARG A 130 2.91 -8.56 -0.88
C ARG A 130 2.20 -9.58 0.00
N PRO A 131 2.90 -10.22 0.95
CA PRO A 131 2.30 -11.20 1.86
C PRO A 131 1.07 -10.65 2.60
N ASN A 132 1.18 -9.41 3.08
CA ASN A 132 0.05 -8.62 3.58
C ASN A 132 -0.15 -7.44 2.62
N PRO A 133 -1.15 -7.46 1.72
CA PRO A 133 -1.41 -6.41 0.73
C PRO A 133 -2.05 -5.15 1.35
N VAL A 134 -1.50 -4.70 2.49
CA VAL A 134 -1.78 -3.39 3.06
C VAL A 134 -0.98 -2.36 2.29
N LEU A 135 -1.67 -1.56 1.50
CA LEU A 135 -1.11 -0.47 0.70
C LEU A 135 -1.33 0.86 1.39
N THR A 136 -0.52 1.85 1.01
CA THR A 136 -0.62 3.19 1.58
C THR A 136 -0.53 4.26 0.50
N THR A 137 -1.38 5.26 0.65
CA THR A 137 -1.45 6.39 -0.27
C THR A 137 -1.65 7.67 0.53
N VAL A 138 -0.88 8.70 0.16
CA VAL A 138 -1.10 10.06 0.69
C VAL A 138 -2.14 10.74 -0.20
N VAL A 139 -3.24 11.14 0.41
CA VAL A 139 -4.36 11.79 -0.27
C VAL A 139 -4.55 13.21 0.26
N ARG A 140 -5.11 14.09 -0.57
CA ARG A 140 -5.61 15.40 -0.14
C ARG A 140 -7.04 15.26 0.36
N LEU A 141 -7.33 15.77 1.55
CA LEU A 141 -8.70 15.86 2.05
C LEU A 141 -9.41 17.02 1.33
N CYS A 142 -10.53 16.72 0.70
CA CYS A 142 -11.35 17.69 -0.04
C CYS A 142 -12.61 18.10 0.73
N GLY A 143 -13.10 17.23 1.62
CA GLY A 143 -14.21 17.53 2.52
C GLY A 143 -14.64 16.31 3.34
N LEU A 144 -15.48 16.56 4.34
CA LEU A 144 -16.14 15.54 5.16
C LEU A 144 -17.66 15.76 5.14
N ARG A 145 -18.42 14.69 4.95
CA ARG A 145 -19.88 14.67 5.08
C ARG A 145 -20.32 13.47 5.89
N GLY A 146 -20.72 13.69 7.15
CA GLY A 146 -21.09 12.60 8.04
C GLY A 146 -19.91 11.64 8.25
N ASN A 147 -20.04 10.40 7.77
CA ASN A 147 -19.01 9.36 7.79
C ASN A 147 -18.21 9.24 6.47
N VAL A 148 -18.40 10.17 5.52
CA VAL A 148 -17.79 10.11 4.19
C VAL A 148 -16.70 11.17 4.04
N LEU A 149 -15.47 10.73 3.82
CA LEU A 149 -14.35 11.59 3.44
C LEU A 149 -14.27 11.67 1.91
N GLU A 150 -14.27 12.88 1.36
CA GLU A 150 -13.89 13.13 -0.03
C GLU A 150 -12.40 13.39 -0.12
N VAL A 151 -11.72 12.63 -0.97
CA VAL A 151 -10.27 12.70 -1.10
C VAL A 151 -9.83 12.73 -2.56
N ALA A 152 -8.72 13.42 -2.83
CA ALA A 152 -8.06 13.40 -4.14
C ALA A 152 -6.73 12.68 -4.04
N GLY A 153 -6.37 11.92 -5.08
CA GLY A 153 -5.09 11.21 -5.15
C GLY A 153 -5.12 9.74 -4.74
N LEU A 154 -6.30 9.16 -4.51
CA LEU A 154 -6.44 7.77 -4.04
C LEU A 154 -6.42 6.78 -5.21
N ASP A 155 -5.43 5.90 -5.24
CA ASP A 155 -5.17 4.87 -6.26
C ASP A 155 -5.64 3.47 -5.84
N ALA A 156 -6.80 3.41 -5.19
CA ALA A 156 -7.42 2.18 -4.73
C ALA A 156 -8.60 1.76 -5.61
N VAL A 157 -8.76 0.45 -5.80
CA VAL A 157 -9.93 -0.12 -6.50
C VAL A 157 -11.20 0.06 -5.67
N ASP A 158 -12.33 0.27 -6.33
CA ASP A 158 -13.65 0.35 -5.70
C ASP A 158 -13.92 -0.87 -4.81
N GLY A 159 -14.55 -0.63 -3.65
CA GLY A 159 -14.80 -1.65 -2.64
C GLY A 159 -13.57 -2.04 -1.81
N SER A 160 -12.41 -1.41 -2.02
CA SER A 160 -11.22 -1.70 -1.20
C SER A 160 -11.47 -1.40 0.28
N PRO A 161 -11.23 -2.37 1.19
CA PRO A 161 -11.39 -2.13 2.61
C PRO A 161 -10.34 -1.16 3.15
N VAL A 162 -10.78 -0.20 3.95
CA VAL A 162 -9.87 0.70 4.68
C VAL A 162 -9.42 0.01 5.95
N VAL A 163 -8.11 -0.02 6.16
CA VAL A 163 -7.47 -0.57 7.36
C VAL A 163 -7.30 0.52 8.41
N ASP A 164 -6.77 1.68 8.01
CA ASP A 164 -6.46 2.78 8.92
C ASP A 164 -6.29 4.11 8.16
N ILE A 165 -6.40 5.24 8.88
CA ILE A 165 -6.15 6.59 8.34
C ILE A 165 -5.34 7.37 9.37
N LYS A 166 -4.28 8.04 8.92
CA LYS A 166 -3.43 8.88 9.76
C LYS A 166 -3.30 10.28 9.18
N PRO A 167 -3.13 11.33 9.99
CA PRO A 167 -2.80 12.64 9.47
C PRO A 167 -1.41 12.63 8.81
N TYR A 168 -1.26 13.32 7.68
CA TYR A 168 0.06 13.57 7.11
C TYR A 168 0.72 14.74 7.85
N VAL A 169 1.73 14.42 8.67
CA VAL A 169 2.52 15.41 9.40
C VAL A 169 3.89 15.53 8.74
N LYS A 170 4.16 16.70 8.15
CA LYS A 170 5.35 16.97 7.33
C LYS A 170 6.67 16.68 8.04
N ASP A 171 6.71 16.87 9.36
CA ASP A 171 7.92 16.69 10.17
C ASP A 171 8.09 15.28 10.73
N SER A 172 7.13 14.37 10.47
CA SER A 172 7.25 12.95 10.83
C SER A 172 8.20 12.17 9.90
N TYR A 173 8.64 12.77 8.80
CA TYR A 173 9.54 12.16 7.83
C TYR A 173 10.82 12.98 7.69
N PRO A 174 12.01 12.33 7.65
CA PRO A 174 13.27 13.03 7.41
C PRO A 174 13.25 13.70 6.03
N LYS A 175 13.69 14.96 5.98
CA LYS A 175 13.81 15.73 4.73
C LYS A 175 15.22 15.67 4.15
N ASP A 176 16.21 15.56 5.02
CA ASP A 176 17.63 15.61 4.68
C ASP A 176 18.28 14.22 4.86
N GLY A 177 19.28 13.91 4.03
CA GLY A 177 20.04 12.65 4.11
C GLY A 177 19.27 11.39 3.69
N VAL A 178 18.07 11.53 3.10
CA VAL A 178 17.31 10.41 2.54
C VAL A 178 17.93 9.98 1.22
N THR A 179 18.21 8.69 1.08
CA THR A 179 18.70 8.09 -0.17
C THR A 179 17.62 7.18 -0.74
N VAL A 180 17.46 7.24 -2.07
CA VAL A 180 16.61 6.33 -2.83
C VAL A 180 17.42 5.74 -3.98
N PRO A 181 17.16 4.50 -4.42
CA PRO A 181 17.90 3.92 -5.55
C PRO A 181 17.62 4.67 -6.86
N ASP A 182 18.63 4.79 -7.73
CA ASP A 182 18.52 5.48 -9.03
C ASP A 182 17.33 5.02 -9.89
N TRP A 183 17.02 3.72 -9.87
CA TRP A 183 15.90 3.16 -10.62
C TRP A 183 14.54 3.64 -10.08
N MET A 184 14.44 3.91 -8.78
CA MET A 184 13.23 4.45 -8.16
C MET A 184 13.08 5.94 -8.48
N GLU A 185 14.18 6.70 -8.44
CA GLU A 185 14.16 8.11 -8.88
C GLU A 185 13.74 8.22 -10.34
N ARG A 186 14.30 7.38 -11.21
CA ARG A 186 13.92 7.31 -12.63
C ARG A 186 12.42 7.08 -12.80
N LEU A 187 11.86 6.08 -12.11
CA LEU A 187 10.42 5.80 -12.12
C LEU A 187 9.59 7.01 -11.67
N GLN A 188 9.94 7.63 -10.54
CA GLN A 188 9.21 8.79 -10.03
C GLN A 188 9.28 9.97 -11.00
N ASN A 189 10.44 10.19 -11.62
CA ASN A 189 10.63 11.24 -12.62
C ASN A 189 9.87 10.98 -13.90
N GLU A 190 9.72 9.73 -14.35
CA GLU A 190 8.88 9.40 -15.49
C GLU A 190 7.39 9.65 -15.20
N VAL A 191 6.92 9.23 -14.02
CA VAL A 191 5.53 9.47 -13.57
C VAL A 191 5.26 10.97 -13.42
N ARG A 192 6.20 11.76 -12.88
CA ARG A 192 6.09 13.22 -12.73
C ARG A 192 6.26 13.99 -14.04
N GLY A 193 7.31 13.67 -14.80
CA GLY A 193 7.77 14.40 -15.98
C GLY A 193 6.86 14.24 -17.20
N ARG A 194 6.15 13.12 -17.31
CA ARG A 194 5.14 12.99 -18.37
C ARG A 194 3.90 13.85 -18.09
N GLY A 195 3.66 14.29 -16.83
CA GLY A 195 2.59 15.23 -16.45
C GLY A 195 2.86 16.70 -16.80
N ARG A 196 4.02 17.02 -17.39
CA ARG A 196 4.40 18.35 -17.87
C ARG A 196 4.46 18.48 -19.39
N ARG A 197 3.95 17.49 -20.14
CA ARG A 197 3.72 17.65 -21.58
C ARG A 197 2.33 18.25 -21.78
N ASP A 198 2.39 19.55 -22.07
CA ASP A 198 1.42 20.42 -22.75
C ASP A 198 0.68 21.44 -21.86
N GLY A 199 1.03 22.71 -22.10
CA GLY A 199 0.13 23.86 -22.23
C GLY A 199 -0.55 24.38 -20.99
#